data_AF-X8E617-F1
#
_entry.id   AF-X8E617-F1
#
_cell.length_a   1.000
_cell.length_b   1.000
_cell.length_c   1.000
_cell.angle_alpha   90.00
_cell.angle_beta   90.00
_cell.angle_gamma   90.00
#
_symmetry.space_group_name_H-M   'P 1'
#
loop_
_entity.id
_entity.type
_entity.pdbx_description
1 polymer ?
#
loop_
_entity_poly.entity_id
_entity_poly.type
_entity_poly.pdbx_seq_one_letter_code
_entity_poly.pdbx_strand_id
1 'polypeptide(L)' 'MTTDHVDVRPPLTTALVTAVDHVGIAVPDLDEAIAWYHDHLGMIVLHEEVNDDQGIREAMLSVRGARSAVRRFS' A
#
# COMPACT_ATOMS: atom_id res chain seq x y z
N MET A 1 1.29 -13.38 -38.63
CA MET A 1 1.94 -14.00 -37.46
C MET A 1 3.01 -13.02 -37.01
N THR A 2 2.74 -12.22 -35.99
CA THR A 2 3.78 -11.45 -35.30
C THR A 2 3.46 -11.53 -33.82
N THR A 3 4.04 -12.54 -33.20
CA THR A 3 4.11 -12.75 -31.76
C THR A 3 5.02 -11.70 -31.13
N ASP A 4 4.67 -11.38 -29.88
CA ASP A 4 5.54 -10.91 -28.81
C ASP A 4 6.04 -9.47 -28.84
N HIS A 5 5.18 -8.59 -28.32
CA HIS A 5 5.64 -7.41 -27.60
C HIS A 5 6.01 -7.83 -26.17
N VAL A 6 7.21 -8.36 -25.97
CA VAL A 6 7.78 -8.48 -24.62
C VAL A 6 8.34 -7.11 -24.26
N ASP A 7 7.67 -6.38 -23.38
CA ASP A 7 8.18 -5.14 -22.77
C ASP A 7 9.38 -5.48 -21.86
N VAL A 8 10.58 -5.53 -22.43
CA VAL A 8 11.82 -5.67 -21.65
C VAL A 8 12.18 -4.29 -21.11
N ARG A 9 11.56 -3.91 -20.00
CA ARG A 9 12.00 -2.73 -19.24
C ARG A 9 13.46 -2.95 -18.83
N PRO A 10 14.34 -1.94 -19.00
CA PRO A 10 15.71 -2.02 -18.52
C PRO A 10 15.69 -2.42 -17.03
N PRO A 11 16.58 -3.32 -16.58
CA PRO A 11 16.64 -3.64 -15.16
C PRO A 11 16.92 -2.35 -14.40
N LEU A 12 16.03 -2.01 -13.47
CA LEU A 12 16.29 -0.94 -12.52
C LEU A 12 17.63 -1.25 -11.86
N THR A 13 18.54 -0.28 -11.85
CA THR A 13 19.81 -0.44 -11.13
C THR A 13 19.46 -0.79 -9.69
N THR A 14 20.03 -1.85 -9.14
CA THR A 14 19.69 -2.37 -7.79
C THR A 14 19.82 -1.34 -6.68
N ALA A 15 20.52 -0.23 -6.93
CA ALA A 15 20.63 0.91 -6.02
C ALA A 15 19.37 1.80 -5.91
N LEU A 16 18.44 1.76 -6.88
CA LEU A 16 17.25 2.64 -6.90
C LEU A 16 16.08 2.10 -6.07
N VAL A 17 15.97 0.78 -5.95
CA VAL A 17 14.92 0.14 -5.14
C VAL A 17 15.47 -0.10 -3.75
N THR A 18 14.98 0.66 -2.77
CA THR A 18 15.51 0.63 -1.39
C THR A 18 14.69 -0.25 -0.45
N ALA A 19 13.37 -0.34 -0.69
CA ALA A 19 12.45 -1.17 0.08
C ALA A 19 11.10 -1.29 -0.66
N VAL A 20 10.26 -2.20 -0.18
CA VAL A 20 8.80 -2.14 -0.38
C VAL A 20 8.25 -1.11 0.60
N ASP A 21 7.53 -0.12 0.10
CA ASP A 21 6.99 0.98 0.92
C ASP A 21 5.70 0.56 1.64
N HIS A 22 4.76 -0.05 0.92
CA HIS A 22 3.51 -0.57 1.46
C HIS A 22 2.93 -1.66 0.55
N VAL A 23 1.89 -2.35 1.04
CA VAL A 23 1.08 -3.30 0.27
C VAL A 23 -0.38 -2.85 0.37
N GLY A 24 -0.99 -2.55 -0.78
CA GLY A 24 -2.41 -2.20 -0.85
C GLY A 24 -3.30 -3.44 -0.81
N ILE A 25 -4.38 -3.37 -0.02
CA ILE A 25 -5.38 -4.45 0.11
C ILE A 25 -6.75 -3.82 -0.11
N ALA A 26 -7.39 -4.18 -1.22
CA ALA A 26 -8.77 -3.76 -1.48
C ALA A 26 -9.72 -4.55 -0.58
N VAL A 27 -10.57 -3.84 0.16
CA VAL A 27 -11.54 -4.41 1.09
C VAL A 27 -12.94 -3.86 0.80
N PRO A 28 -14.00 -4.63 1.07
CA PRO A 28 -15.37 -4.18 0.83
C PRO A 28 -15.83 -3.11 1.83
N ASP A 29 -15.32 -3.13 3.06
CA ASP A 29 -15.57 -2.14 4.11
C ASP A 29 -14.25 -1.85 4.85
N LEU A 30 -13.87 -0.56 4.88
CA LEU A 30 -12.59 -0.16 5.45
C LEU A 30 -12.61 -0.18 6.99
N ASP A 31 -13.73 0.15 7.62
CA ASP A 31 -13.82 0.21 9.07
C ASP A 31 -13.83 -1.20 9.67
N GLU A 32 -14.52 -2.14 9.03
CA GLU A 32 -14.47 -3.57 9.40
C GLU A 32 -13.04 -4.12 9.25
N ALA A 33 -12.36 -3.79 8.15
CA ALA A 33 -10.98 -4.20 7.95
C ALA A 33 -10.05 -3.63 9.02
N ILE A 34 -10.13 -2.33 9.31
CA ILE A 34 -9.32 -1.68 10.35
C ILE A 34 -9.51 -2.40 11.69
N ALA A 35 -10.76 -2.64 12.10
CA ALA A 35 -11.06 -3.37 13.33
C ALA A 35 -10.45 -4.76 13.33
N TRP A 36 -10.57 -5.49 12.22
CA TRP A 36 -9.99 -6.82 12.09
C TRP A 36 -8.46 -6.80 12.24
N TYR A 37 -7.76 -5.91 11.54
CA TYR A 37 -6.30 -5.78 11.61
C TYR A 37 -5.82 -5.31 12.98
N HIS A 38 -6.59 -4.45 13.64
CA HIS A 38 -6.32 -4.03 15.00
C HIS A 38 -6.47 -5.19 15.99
N ASP A 39 -7.59 -5.89 15.97
CA ASP A 39 -7.94 -6.88 16.99
C ASP A 39 -7.13 -8.18 16.84
N HIS A 40 -6.83 -8.59 15.60
CA HIS A 40 -6.15 -9.86 15.34
C HIS A 40 -4.65 -9.72 15.20
N LEU A 41 -4.16 -8.58 14.68
CA LEU A 41 -2.74 -8.37 14.39
C LEU A 41 -2.11 -7.24 15.21
N GLY A 42 -2.89 -6.56 16.06
CA GLY A 42 -2.40 -5.46 16.91
C GLY A 42 -1.94 -4.24 16.12
N MET A 43 -2.36 -4.13 14.85
CA MET A 43 -2.00 -3.01 13.99
C MET A 43 -2.76 -1.75 14.39
N ILE A 44 -2.18 -0.59 14.10
CA ILE A 44 -2.78 0.71 14.36
C ILE A 44 -2.84 1.51 13.06
N VAL A 45 -3.88 2.31 12.92
CA VAL A 45 -4.01 3.26 11.83
C VAL A 45 -3.00 4.39 12.04
N LEU A 46 -2.15 4.62 11.04
CA LEU A 46 -1.20 5.72 11.04
C LEU A 46 -1.73 6.94 10.27
N HIS A 47 -2.54 6.70 9.23
CA HIS A 47 -3.09 7.74 8.38
C HIS A 47 -4.38 7.25 7.72
N GLU A 48 -5.34 8.14 7.53
CA GLU A 48 -6.54 7.92 6.73
C GLU A 48 -6.67 9.05 5.71
N GLU A 49 -7.08 8.69 4.50
CA GLU A 49 -7.30 9.63 3.41
C GLU A 49 -8.55 9.22 2.62
N VAL A 50 -9.30 10.23 2.17
CA VAL A 50 -10.37 10.06 1.19
C VAL A 50 -9.88 10.75 -0.08
N ASN A 51 -9.79 10.00 -1.17
CA ASN A 51 -9.45 10.52 -2.48
C ASN A 51 -10.71 10.49 -3.37
N ASP A 52 -11.39 11.63 -3.43
CA ASP A 52 -12.64 11.78 -4.19
C ASP A 52 -12.44 11.60 -5.70
N ASP A 53 -11.30 12.01 -6.24
CA ASP A 53 -10.99 11.91 -7.68
C ASP A 53 -10.83 10.45 -8.14
N GLN A 54 -10.38 9.59 -7.24
CA GLN A 54 -10.23 8.15 -7.46
C GLN A 54 -11.42 7.34 -6.88
N GLY A 55 -12.29 7.98 -6.09
CA GLY A 55 -13.43 7.34 -5.44
C GLY A 55 -13.05 6.31 -4.38
N ILE A 56 -11.90 6.49 -3.72
CA ILE A 56 -11.38 5.54 -2.72
C ILE A 56 -11.19 6.19 -1.35
N ARG A 57 -11.37 5.39 -0.30
CA ARG A 57 -10.93 5.71 1.06
C ARG A 57 -9.86 4.71 1.45
N GLU A 58 -8.76 5.21 1.98
CA GLU A 58 -7.59 4.43 2.33
C GLU A 58 -7.21 4.65 3.80
N ALA A 59 -6.73 3.59 4.44
CA ALA A 59 -6.09 3.67 5.74
C ALA A 59 -4.73 2.96 5.68
N MET A 60 -3.67 3.65 6.10
CA MET A 60 -2.35 3.05 6.28
C MET A 60 -2.24 2.46 7.67
N LEU A 61 -2.02 1.14 7.76
CA LEU A 61 -1.86 0.42 9.02
C LEU A 61 -0.39 0.06 9.27
N SER A 62 0.01 0.04 10.55
CA SER A 62 1.34 -0.41 10.93
C SER A 62 1.35 -1.12 12.28
N VAL A 63 2.38 -1.93 12.50
CA VAL A 63 2.62 -2.58 13.79
C VAL A 63 3.34 -1.59 14.71
N ARG A 64 2.97 -1.56 16.00
CA ARG A 64 3.67 -0.75 16.99
C ARG A 64 5.17 -1.06 16.99
N GLY A 65 6.00 -0.02 16.87
CA GLY A 65 7.47 -0.14 16.86
C GLY A 65 8.07 -0.43 15.48
N ALA A 66 7.26 -0.59 14.42
CA ALA A 66 7.78 -0.63 13.07
C ALA A 66 8.37 0.74 12.67
N ARG A 67 9.44 0.74 11.87
CA ARG A 67 9.95 1.98 11.26
C ARG A 67 8.89 2.50 10.28
N SER A 68 8.19 3.55 10.66
CA SER A 68 7.13 4.13 9.83
C SER A 68 7.74 4.90 8.66
N ALA A 69 7.44 4.48 7.44
CA ALA A 69 7.59 5.28 6.23
C ALA A 69 6.18 5.67 5.77
N VAL A 70 5.48 6.51 6.53
CA VAL A 70 4.20 7.06 6.07
C VAL A 70 4.55 8.14 5.06
N ARG A 71 4.36 7.84 3.78
CA ARG A 71 4.44 8.83 2.70
C ARG A 71 3.01 9.09 2.22
N ARG A 72 2.58 10.34 2.31
CA ARG A 72 1.25 10.78 1.87
C ARG A 72 1.11 10.53 0.37
N PHE A 73 0.00 9.95 -0.07
CA PHE A 73 -0.31 9.88 -1.50
C PHE A 73 -0.50 11.31 -2.01
N SER A 74 0.19 11.65 -3.09
CA SER A 74 0.14 12.98 -3.73
C SER A 74 -0.61 12.90 -5.04
#